data_AF-A0A2N6TL11-F1
#
_entry.id   AF-A0A2N6TL11-F1
#
_cell.length_a   1.000
_cell.length_b   1.000
_cell.length_c   1.000
_cell.angle_alpha   90.00
_cell.angle_beta   90.00
_cell.angle_gamma   90.00
#
_symmetry.space_group_name_H-M   'P 1'
#
loop_
_entity.id
_entity.type
_entity.pdbx_description
1 polymer ?
#
loop_
_entity_poly.entity_id
_entity_poly.type
_entity_poly.pdbx_seq_one_letter_code
_entity_poly.pdbx_strand_id
1 'polypeptide(L)'
;MFLSHQHYLLYNRKNLKNYGEKAVENKEEIFISRRDKKNLVLLSVDKYNKIIKKIEKYEYWKKIDDGIKELNAGIGVHHLIEVDDEDKKR
;
A
#
# COMPACT_ATOMS: atom_id res chain seq x y z
N MET A 1 9.22 22.19 -2.85
CA MET A 1 9.65 21.85 -1.48
C MET A 1 9.71 20.32 -1.39
N PHE A 2 10.68 19.73 -0.71
CA PHE A 2 11.06 18.28 -0.73
C PHE A 2 12.14 17.87 -1.75
N LEU A 3 13.23 18.64 -1.81
CA LEU A 3 14.53 18.12 -2.25
C LEU A 3 15.55 18.38 -1.15
N SER A 4 15.40 17.66 -0.05
CA SER A 4 16.54 17.30 0.78
C SER A 4 16.13 16.02 1.48
N HIS A 5 16.93 14.96 1.36
CA HIS A 5 17.39 14.15 2.48
C HIS A 5 18.27 13.02 1.90
N GLN A 6 19.55 13.41 1.78
CA GLN A 6 20.72 12.59 2.00
C GLN A 6 20.94 11.37 1.07
N HIS A 7 21.68 11.64 0.00
CA HIS A 7 22.46 10.67 -0.75
C HIS A 7 23.56 10.09 0.16
N TYR A 8 23.44 8.84 0.61
CA TYR A 8 24.52 8.15 1.31
C TYR A 8 25.12 7.04 0.44
N LEU A 9 26.42 7.15 0.18
CA LEU A 9 27.23 6.09 -0.43
C LEU A 9 27.42 4.95 0.59
N LEU A 10 26.89 3.77 0.25
CA LEU A 10 26.93 2.58 1.09
C LEU A 10 28.32 1.93 1.06
N TYR A 11 29.29 2.45 1.81
CA TYR A 11 30.67 1.94 1.79
C TYR A 11 31.07 1.07 3.01
N ASN A 12 30.16 0.77 3.96
CA ASN A 12 30.55 -0.01 5.14
C ASN A 12 29.40 -0.81 5.78
N ARG A 13 29.64 -2.08 6.17
CA ARG A 13 28.62 -2.94 6.83
C ARG A 13 28.08 -2.34 8.13
N LYS A 14 28.90 -1.58 8.86
CA LYS A 14 28.48 -0.86 10.08
C LYS A 14 27.37 0.17 9.80
N ASN A 15 27.30 0.71 8.59
CA ASN A 15 26.32 1.72 8.24
C ASN A 15 24.92 1.11 8.02
N LEU A 16 24.84 -0.14 7.56
CA LEU A 16 23.54 -0.79 7.28
C LEU A 16 22.70 -0.97 8.55
N LYS A 17 23.34 -1.37 9.68
CA LYS A 17 22.64 -1.51 10.96
C LYS A 17 22.04 -0.17 11.41
N ASN A 18 22.83 0.91 11.36
CA ASN A 18 22.36 2.23 11.74
C ASN A 18 21.22 2.73 10.83
N TYR A 19 21.28 2.45 9.52
CA TYR A 19 20.18 2.79 8.62
C TYR A 19 18.91 1.98 8.93
N GLY A 20 19.06 0.71 9.31
CA GLY A 20 17.95 -0.11 9.80
C GLY A 20 17.31 0.48 11.05
N GLU A 21 18.11 0.85 12.05
CA GLU A 21 17.62 1.49 13.28
C GLU A 21 16.89 2.80 12.98
N LYS A 22 17.42 3.66 12.10
CA LYS A 22 16.73 4.88 11.66
C LYS A 22 15.39 4.60 10.95
N ALA A 23 15.35 3.58 10.09
CA ALA A 23 14.13 3.22 9.38
C ALA A 23 13.02 2.69 10.32
N VAL A 24 13.40 2.03 11.42
CA VAL A 24 12.47 1.49 12.42
C VAL A 24 12.09 2.55 13.45
N GLU A 25 13.06 3.12 14.16
CA GLU A 25 12.83 4.02 15.30
C GLU A 25 12.33 5.39 14.84
N ASN A 26 13.01 5.98 13.85
CA ASN A 26 12.67 7.32 13.37
C ASN A 26 11.60 7.30 12.28
N LYS A 27 11.18 6.09 11.84
CA LYS A 27 10.24 5.88 10.72
C LYS A 27 10.71 6.56 9.42
N GLU A 28 12.03 6.68 9.26
CA GLU A 28 12.65 7.30 8.10
C GLU A 28 12.59 6.38 6.86
N GLU A 29 12.49 6.99 5.69
CA GLU A 29 12.61 6.31 4.40
C GLU A 29 13.99 6.64 3.84
N ILE A 30 14.82 5.62 3.60
CA ILE A 30 16.21 5.83 3.22
C ILE A 30 16.38 5.44 1.76
N PHE A 31 16.69 6.43 0.93
CA PHE A 31 16.98 6.23 -0.48
C PHE A 31 18.45 5.87 -0.68
N ILE A 32 18.69 4.71 -1.29
CA ILE A 32 20.03 4.19 -1.55
C ILE A 32 20.24 4.17 -3.05
N SER A 33 21.05 5.13 -3.51
CA SER A 33 21.42 5.29 -4.90
C SER A 33 22.60 4.40 -5.25
N ARG A 34 22.51 3.72 -6.39
CA ARG A 34 23.56 2.83 -6.88
C ARG A 34 24.09 3.32 -8.22
N ARG A 35 25.37 3.05 -8.49
CA ARG A 35 26.07 3.50 -9.71
C ARG A 35 25.43 2.95 -11.00
N ASP A 36 24.85 1.76 -10.93
CA ASP A 36 24.12 1.09 -12.01
C ASP A 36 22.68 1.60 -12.18
N LYS A 37 22.31 2.68 -11.48
CA LYS A 37 20.95 3.24 -11.40
C LYS A 37 19.88 2.26 -10.87
N LYS A 38 20.28 1.09 -10.38
CA LYS A 38 19.37 0.14 -9.73
C LYS A 38 19.19 0.54 -8.26
N ASN A 39 18.56 1.69 -8.07
CA ASN A 39 18.35 2.29 -6.75
C ASN A 39 17.38 1.45 -5.91
N LEU A 40 17.48 1.58 -4.59
CA LEU A 40 16.61 0.88 -3.65
C LEU A 40 16.19 1.81 -2.51
N VAL A 41 15.07 1.50 -1.89
CA VAL A 41 14.56 2.21 -0.72
C VAL A 41 14.54 1.24 0.45
N LEU A 42 15.10 1.65 1.58
CA LEU A 42 15.00 0.92 2.84
C LEU A 42 13.84 1.50 3.65
N LEU A 43 12.93 0.62 4.07
CA LEU A 43 11.75 0.92 4.88
C LEU A 43 11.67 -0.08 6.03
N SER A 44 11.07 0.33 7.15
CA SER A 44 10.60 -0.63 8.15
C SER A 44 9.45 -1.48 7.61
N VAL A 45 9.35 -2.70 8.11
CA VAL A 45 8.25 -3.64 7.78
C VAL A 45 6.89 -3.01 8.09
N ASP A 46 6.77 -2.28 9.20
CA ASP A 46 5.54 -1.57 9.55
C ASP A 46 5.13 -0.52 8.52
N LYS A 47 6.10 0.22 7.98
CA LYS A 47 5.83 1.24 6.95
C LYS A 47 5.44 0.56 5.63
N TYR A 48 6.14 -0.50 5.24
CA TYR A 48 5.79 -1.32 4.09
C TYR A 48 4.34 -1.85 4.20
N ASN A 49 3.99 -2.49 5.32
CA ASN A 49 2.65 -3.03 5.55
C ASN A 49 1.56 -1.95 5.51
N LYS A 50 1.84 -0.75 6.03
CA LYS A 50 0.90 0.38 5.96
C LYS A 50 0.68 0.85 4.52
N ILE A 51 1.70 0.82 3.67
CA ILE A 51 1.58 1.18 2.25
C ILE A 51 0.71 0.14 1.54
N ILE A 52 0.98 -1.15 1.72
CA ILE A 52 0.20 -2.23 1.11
C ILE A 52 -1.28 -2.14 1.50
N LYS A 53 -1.59 -2.01 2.81
CA LYS A 53 -2.97 -1.83 3.28
C LYS A 53 -3.67 -0.61 2.67
N LYS A 54 -2.93 0.49 2.44
CA LYS A 54 -3.49 1.69 1.78
C LYS A 54 -3.79 1.44 0.32
N ILE A 55 -2.93 0.70 -0.40
CA ILE A 55 -3.14 0.32 -1.80
C ILE A 55 -4.37 -0.58 -1.92
N GLU A 56 -4.48 -1.63 -1.09
CA GLU A 56 -5.66 -2.52 -1.07
C GLU A 56 -6.95 -1.74 -0.77
N LYS A 57 -6.90 -0.82 0.20
CA LYS A 57 -8.04 0.05 0.50
C LYS A 57 -8.40 0.95 -0.69
N TYR A 58 -7.41 1.43 -1.44
CA TYR A 58 -7.64 2.28 -2.60
C TYR A 58 -8.34 1.53 -3.73
N GLU A 59 -7.96 0.27 -3.98
CA GLU A 59 -8.67 -0.59 -4.94
C GLU A 59 -10.14 -0.79 -4.56
N TYR A 60 -10.41 -0.99 -3.26
CA TYR A 60 -11.77 -1.05 -2.75
C TYR A 60 -12.53 0.27 -2.94
N TRP A 61 -11.91 1.41 -2.62
CA TRP A 61 -12.52 2.73 -2.82
C TRP A 61 -12.83 3.02 -4.28
N LYS A 62 -11.98 2.55 -5.21
CA LYS A 62 -12.24 2.69 -6.65
C LYS A 62 -13.54 1.98 -7.05
N LYS A 63 -13.79 0.76 -6.56
CA LYS A 63 -15.04 0.03 -6.83
C LYS A 63 -16.26 0.77 -6.30
N ILE A 64 -16.16 1.38 -5.11
CA ILE A 64 -17.24 2.18 -4.54
C ILE A 64 -17.48 3.44 -5.39
N ASP A 65 -16.44 4.14 -5.80
CA ASP A 65 -16.54 5.33 -6.67
C ASP A 65 -17.17 4.98 -8.03
N ASP A 66 -16.75 3.87 -8.63
CA ASP A 66 -17.30 3.38 -9.89
C ASP A 66 -18.79 2.98 -9.73
N GLY A 67 -19.15 2.29 -8.64
CA GLY A 67 -20.56 1.97 -8.34
C GLY A 67 -21.43 3.20 -8.09
N ILE A 68 -20.89 4.24 -7.43
CA ILE A 68 -21.59 5.53 -7.27
C ILE A 68 -21.81 6.20 -8.63
N LYS A 69 -20.82 6.17 -9.54
CA LYS A 69 -20.99 6.71 -10.90
C LYS A 69 -22.04 5.93 -11.70
N GLU A 70 -22.04 4.61 -11.63
CA GLU A 70 -23.04 3.76 -12.28
C GLU A 70 -24.45 4.06 -11.77
N LEU A 71 -24.62 4.18 -10.45
CA LEU A 71 -25.90 4.57 -9.84
C LEU A 71 -26.34 5.99 -10.26
N ASN A 72 -25.43 6.96 -10.26
CA ASN A 72 -25.72 8.33 -10.70
C ASN A 72 -26.04 8.42 -12.20
N ALA A 73 -25.48 7.53 -13.02
CA ALA A 73 -25.80 7.39 -14.43
C ALA A 73 -27.13 6.65 -14.68
N GLY A 74 -27.81 6.18 -13.63
CA GLY A 74 -29.05 5.42 -13.73
C GLY A 74 -28.86 3.96 -14.15
N ILE A 75 -27.63 3.45 -14.11
CA ILE A 75 -27.26 2.08 -14.50
C ILE A 75 -27.17 1.23 -13.23
N GLY A 76 -28.30 1.03 -12.55
CA GLY A 76 -28.40 0.13 -11.42
C GLY A 76 -29.05 -1.18 -11.84
N VAL A 77 -28.33 -2.31 -11.77
CA VAL A 77 -28.92 -3.65 -11.92
C VAL A 77 -28.98 -4.32 -10.56
N HIS A 78 -30.18 -4.71 -10.12
CA HIS A 78 -30.38 -5.45 -8.88
C HIS A 78 -31.13 -6.74 -9.20
N HIS A 79 -30.49 -7.88 -8.95
CA HIS A 79 -31.14 -9.19 -8.94
C HIS A 79 -31.33 -9.62 -7.49
N LEU A 80 -32.59 -9.68 -7.05
CA LEU A 80 -32.96 -10.33 -5.80
C LEU A 80 -32.88 -11.84 -6.02
N ILE A 81 -32.13 -12.53 -5.17
CA ILE A 81 -32.14 -13.98 -5.09
C ILE A 81 -32.96 -14.30 -3.84
N GLU A 82 -34.12 -14.91 -4.04
CA GLU A 82 -34.93 -15.45 -2.95
C GLU A 82 -34.23 -16.73 -2.44
N VAL A 83 -34.03 -16.81 -1.12
CA VAL A 83 -33.60 -18.05 -0.49
C VAL A 83 -34.87 -18.86 -0.31
N ASP A 84 -35.09 -19.89 -1.12
CA ASP A 84 -36.16 -20.84 -0.88
C ASP A 84 -35.93 -21.49 0.49
N ASP A 85 -36.89 -21.31 1.42
CA ASP A 85 -36.92 -21.91 2.75
C ASP A 85 -37.13 -23.45 2.72
N GLU A 86 -36.79 -24.13 1.62
CA GLU A 86 -37.05 -25.57 1.40
C GLU A 86 -36.06 -26.53 2.10
N ASP A 87 -35.28 -26.06 3.08
CA ASP A 87 -34.49 -26.95 3.96
C ASP A 87 -35.16 -27.19 5.34
N LYS A 88 -36.49 -27.10 5.41
CA LYS A 88 -37.29 -27.65 6.52
C LYS A 88 -38.10 -28.88 6.10
N LYS A 89 -37.41 -29.97 5.76
CA LYS A 89 -37.96 -31.35 5.90
C LYS A 89 -36.87 -32.40 5.66
N ARG A 90 -36.21 -32.85 6.74
CA ARG A 90 -36.12 -34.26 7.15
C ARG A 90 -35.30 -34.42 8.42
#